data_AF-A0A1F5ELP7-F1
#
_entry.id   AF-A0A1F5ELP7-F1
#
_cell.length_a   1.000
_cell.length_b   1.000
_cell.length_c   1.000
_cell.angle_alpha   90.00
_cell.angle_beta   90.00
_cell.angle_gamma   90.00
#
_symmetry.space_group_name_H-M   'P 1'
#
loop_
_entity.id
_entity.type
_entity.pdbx_description
1 polymer ?
#
loop_
_entity_poly.entity_id
_entity_poly.type
_entity_poly.pdbx_seq_one_letter_code
_entity_poly.pdbx_strand_id
1 'polypeptide(L)' 'MDEDFVSAIKSGIAIVHINTEIRIAYKEASKQSFNQSGEEVAPYKIMNPVVDAIKEIVKERLKLFCK' A
#
# COMPACT_ATOMS: atom_id res chain seq x y z
N MET A 1 -8.76 -13.78 6.90
CA MET A 1 -7.46 -13.29 6.41
C MET A 1 -6.79 -12.36 7.41
N ASP A 2 -7.38 -11.19 7.71
CA ASP A 2 -6.76 -10.28 8.69
C ASP A 2 -6.67 -10.87 10.11
N GLU A 3 -7.68 -11.62 10.53
CA GLU A 3 -7.66 -12.36 11.80
C GLU A 3 -6.61 -13.46 11.83
N ASP A 4 -6.30 -14.07 10.68
CA ASP A 4 -5.27 -15.11 10.56
C ASP A 4 -3.87 -14.52 10.77
N PHE A 5 -3.62 -13.30 10.25
CA PHE A 5 -2.38 -12.58 10.53
C PHE A 5 -2.21 -12.33 12.02
N VAL A 6 -3.24 -11.79 12.68
CA VAL A 6 -3.19 -11.49 14.12
C VAL A 6 -2.96 -12.77 14.93
N SER A 7 -3.65 -13.86 14.58
CA SER A 7 -3.51 -15.15 15.26
C SER A 7 -2.12 -15.75 15.07
N ALA A 8 -1.55 -15.66 13.87
CA ALA A 8 -0.20 -16.14 13.57
C ALA A 8 0.88 -15.32 14.29
N ILE A 9 0.73 -13.99 14.36
CA ILE A 9 1.64 -13.10 15.09
C ILE A 9 1.60 -13.43 16.59
N LYS A 10 0.40 -13.59 17.18
CA LYS A 10 0.24 -14.03 18.57
C LYS A 10 0.84 -15.40 18.85
N SER A 11 0.95 -16.24 17.82
CA SER A 11 1.59 -17.57 17.89
C SER A 11 3.12 -17.51 17.70
N GLY A 12 3.72 -16.33 17.50
CA GLY A 12 5.17 -16.13 17.45
C GLY A 12 5.75 -15.72 16.09
N ILE A 13 4.92 -15.49 15.06
CA ILE A 13 5.42 -14.99 13.77
C ILE A 13 5.89 -13.53 13.92
N ALA A 14 7.14 -13.27 13.58
CA ALA A 14 7.77 -11.95 13.72
C ALA A 14 7.95 -11.18 12.40
N ILE A 15 7.82 -11.84 11.24
CA ILE A 15 8.03 -11.23 9.93
C ILE A 15 6.88 -11.60 8.99
N VAL A 16 6.20 -10.59 8.46
CA VAL A 16 5.10 -10.75 7.49
C VAL A 16 5.45 -10.03 6.19
N HIS A 17 5.50 -10.76 5.09
CA HIS A 17 5.74 -10.19 3.77
C HIS A 17 4.41 -9.84 3.09
N ILE A 18 4.26 -8.57 2.70
CA ILE A 18 3.15 -8.08 1.89
C ILE A 18 3.71 -7.52 0.57
N ASN A 19 3.07 -7.83 -0.54
CA ASN A 19 3.57 -7.41 -1.86
C ASN A 19 2.42 -7.24 -2.85
N THR A 20 1.51 -8.21 -2.92
CA THR A 20 0.39 -8.21 -3.85
C THR A 20 -0.49 -6.97 -3.66
N GLU A 21 -0.84 -6.64 -2.41
CA GLU A 21 -1.69 -5.50 -2.09
C GLU A 21 -1.02 -4.16 -2.42
N ILE A 22 0.28 -4.06 -2.13
CA ILE A 22 1.08 -2.88 -2.49
C ILE A 22 1.12 -2.69 -4.00
N ARG A 23 1.31 -3.77 -4.77
CA ARG A 23 1.34 -3.72 -6.24
C ARG A 23 -0.01 -3.36 -6.85
N ILE A 24 -1.11 -3.85 -6.27
CA ILE A 24 -2.46 -3.48 -6.69
C ILE A 24 -2.67 -1.98 -6.44
N ALA A 25 -2.34 -1.49 -5.23
CA ALA A 25 -2.46 -0.07 -4.90
C ALA A 25 -1.62 0.81 -5.83
N TYR A 26 -0.36 0.42 -6.08
CA TYR A 26 0.51 1.11 -7.05
C TYR A 26 -0.13 1.18 -8.44
N LYS A 27 -0.63 0.06 -8.96
CA LYS A 27 -1.19 -0.02 -10.31
C LYS A 27 -2.42 0.88 -10.46
N GLU A 28 -3.37 0.77 -9.54
CA GLU A 28 -4.62 1.54 -9.62
C GLU A 28 -4.38 3.03 -9.37
N ALA A 29 -3.56 3.39 -8.38
CA ALA A 29 -3.21 4.78 -8.12
C ALA A 29 -2.39 5.40 -9.25
N SER A 30 -1.50 4.63 -9.89
CA SER A 30 -0.76 5.10 -11.07
C SER A 30 -1.73 5.42 -12.21
N LYS A 31 -2.62 4.48 -12.54
CA LYS A 31 -3.63 4.68 -13.60
C LYS A 31 -4.48 5.91 -13.33
N GLN A 32 -4.94 6.09 -12.09
CA GLN A 32 -5.71 7.26 -11.70
C GLN A 32 -4.89 8.54 -11.82
N SER A 33 -3.66 8.54 -11.31
CA SER A 33 -2.78 9.70 -11.34
C SER A 33 -2.51 10.16 -12.77
N PHE A 34 -2.18 9.25 -13.68
CA PHE A 34 -1.96 9.58 -15.09
C PHE A 34 -3.22 10.17 -15.75
N ASN A 35 -4.41 9.65 -15.42
CA ASN A 35 -5.66 10.18 -15.96
C ASN A 35 -6.03 11.56 -15.40
N GLN A 36 -5.59 11.89 -14.17
CA GLN A 36 -5.94 13.12 -13.47
C GLN A 36 -4.89 14.23 -13.61
N SER A 37 -3.66 13.88 -14.00
CA SER A 37 -2.52 14.81 -14.08
C SER A 37 -2.54 15.75 -15.29
N GLY A 38 -3.42 15.50 -16.28
CA GLY A 38 -3.57 16.37 -17.46
C GLY A 38 -2.29 16.46 -18.29
N GLU A 39 -1.79 17.68 -18.51
CA GLU A 39 -0.54 17.96 -19.23
C GLU A 39 0.72 17.90 -18.34
N GLU A 40 0.58 17.57 -17.07
CA GLU A 40 1.72 17.46 -16.17
C GLU A 40 2.66 16.34 -16.64
N VAL A 41 3.94 16.67 -16.79
CA VAL A 41 4.99 15.77 -17.28
C VAL A 41 6.02 15.43 -16.20
N ALA A 42 6.04 16.18 -15.09
CA ALA A 42 7.01 16.00 -14.03
C ALA A 42 6.71 14.70 -13.25
N PRO A 43 7.60 13.69 -13.30
CA PRO A 43 7.31 12.39 -12.71
C PRO A 43 7.00 12.45 -11.21
N TYR A 44 7.70 13.29 -10.44
CA TYR A 44 7.46 13.38 -9.00
C TYR A 44 6.04 13.89 -8.68
N LYS A 45 5.47 14.79 -9.48
CA LYS A 45 4.09 15.26 -9.24
C LYS A 45 3.07 14.19 -9.57
N ILE A 46 3.26 13.46 -10.67
CA ILE A 46 2.43 12.32 -11.05
C ILE A 46 2.56 11.18 -10.02
N MET A 47 3.75 10.96 -9.46
CA MET A 47 4.00 9.83 -8.56
C MET A 47 3.68 10.11 -7.09
N ASN A 48 3.65 11.36 -6.64
CA ASN A 48 3.28 11.72 -5.27
C ASN A 48 1.96 11.07 -4.81
N PRO A 49 0.82 11.19 -5.52
CA PRO A 49 -0.43 10.55 -5.09
C PRO A 49 -0.36 9.01 -5.10
N VAL A 50 0.49 8.42 -5.95
CA VAL A 50 0.72 6.97 -5.98
C VAL A 50 1.43 6.51 -4.71
N VAL A 51 2.46 7.26 -4.29
CA VAL A 51 3.21 6.98 -3.06
C VAL A 51 2.28 7.13 -1.85
N ASP A 52 1.45 8.16 -1.81
CA ASP A 52 0.49 8.38 -0.72
C ASP A 52 -0.54 7.24 -0.61
N ALA A 53 -1.07 6.76 -1.74
CA ALA A 53 -1.99 5.63 -1.76
C ALA A 53 -1.34 4.34 -1.20
N ILE A 54 -0.09 4.05 -1.59
CA ILE A 54 0.66 2.90 -1.06
C ILE A 54 0.92 3.07 0.44
N LYS A 55 1.28 4.29 0.87
CA LYS A 55 1.58 4.61 2.27
C LYS A 55 0.40 4.32 3.18
N GLU A 56 -0.84 4.62 2.77
CA GLU A 56 -2.02 4.30 3.56
C GLU A 56 -2.23 2.79 3.70
N ILE A 57 -2.06 2.00 2.63
CA ILE A 57 -2.14 0.53 2.70
C ILE A 57 -1.08 -0.04 3.65
N VAL A 58 0.17 0.44 3.56
CA VAL A 58 1.25 0.01 4.47
C VAL A 58 0.91 0.37 5.91
N LYS A 59 0.39 1.57 6.16
CA LYS A 59 0.01 2.03 7.50
C LYS A 59 -1.14 1.19 8.09
N GLU A 60 -2.14 0.83 7.29
CA GLU A 60 -3.22 -0.07 7.72
C GLU A 60 -2.69 -1.46 8.07
N ARG A 61 -1.79 -2.01 7.25
CA ARG A 61 -1.13 -3.30 7.54
C ARG A 61 -0.28 -3.25 8.80
N LEU A 62 0.51 -2.20 9.00
CA LEU A 62 1.28 -2.00 10.23
C LEU A 62 0.38 -1.92 11.47
N LYS A 63 -0.72 -1.16 11.39
CA LYS A 63 -1.71 -1.10 12.48
C LYS A 63 -2.33 -2.45 12.79
N LEU A 64 -2.58 -3.29 11.79
CA LEU A 64 -3.08 -4.65 11.98
C LEU A 64 -2.03 -5.53 12.66
N PHE A 65 -0.77 -5.44 12.25
CA PHE A 65 0.31 -6.30 12.77
C PHE A 65 0.79 -5.91 14.17
N CYS A 66 0.50 -4.70 14.63
CA CYS A 66 0.76 -4.25 16.00
C CYS A 66 -0.38 -4.55 16.99
N LYS A 67 -1.39 -5.35 16.60
CA LYS A 67 -2.47 -5.83 17.50
C LYS A 67 -2.13 -7.18 18.13
#